data_AF-A0A2M9YJC3-F1
#
_entry.id   AF-A0A2M9YJC3-F1
#
_cell.length_a   1.000
_cell.length_b   1.000
_cell.length_c   1.000
_cell.angle_alpha   90.00
_cell.angle_beta   90.00
_cell.angle_gamma   90.00
#
_symmetry.space_group_name_H-M   'P 1'
#
loop_
_entity.id
_entity.type
_entity.pdbx_description
1 polymer ?
#
loop_
_entity_poly.entity_id
_entity_poly.type
_entity_poly.pdbx_seq_one_letter_code
_entity_poly.pdbx_strand_id
1 'polypeptide(L)'
;MKKKKDFEFAPLSALLNLPYSEAIVWIVLWSFQGHNANCWPTLNTISRRLGGRLKPRRISQLTNKLVKRGWLIKQRRGNRRSNIYVVTIPTDLLFVPDFTSLPFINSENKLASLATIKEPTWLGFLNWAKERLTPSSNKLLEKVEIKVEKDLIQILSPLPESVSMVARKYFAEECYRKIRIEFIVKAEDRQLFSAV
;
A
#
# COMPACT_ATOMS: atom_id res chain seq x y z
N MET A 1 -17.00 17.78 22.31
CA MET A 1 -16.27 18.26 21.12
C MET A 1 -16.13 17.11 20.13
N LYS A 2 -16.82 17.14 18.98
CA LYS A 2 -16.68 16.08 17.96
C LYS A 2 -15.34 16.30 17.25
N LYS A 3 -14.41 15.34 17.36
CA LYS A 3 -13.14 15.37 16.62
C LYS A 3 -13.47 15.55 15.14
N LYS A 4 -12.97 16.62 14.51
CA LYS A 4 -12.90 16.71 13.05
C LYS A 4 -12.11 15.47 12.62
N LYS A 5 -12.73 14.58 11.86
CA LYS A 5 -11.97 13.59 11.10
C LYS A 5 -11.23 14.42 10.08
N ASP A 6 -9.92 14.52 10.24
CA ASP A 6 -9.07 15.07 9.20
C ASP A 6 -9.34 14.23 7.97
N PHE A 7 -10.01 14.85 6.99
CA PHE A 7 -10.21 14.24 5.70
C PHE A 7 -8.83 14.25 5.07
N GLU A 8 -8.08 13.16 5.21
CA GLU A 8 -6.96 12.88 4.33
C GLU A 8 -7.52 12.99 2.92
N PHE A 9 -7.14 14.08 2.24
CA PHE A 9 -7.42 14.24 0.83
C PHE A 9 -6.99 12.94 0.17
N ALA A 10 -7.85 12.34 -0.66
CA ALA A 10 -7.37 11.24 -1.49
C ALA A 10 -6.17 11.79 -2.25
N PRO A 11 -4.96 11.24 -2.03
CA PRO A 11 -3.81 11.80 -2.67
C PRO A 11 -4.05 11.64 -4.18
N LEU A 12 -3.81 12.69 -4.96
CA LEU A 12 -4.02 12.67 -6.42
C LEU A 12 -3.33 11.46 -7.07
N SER A 13 -2.25 10.99 -6.47
CA SER A 13 -1.53 9.76 -6.84
C SER A 13 -2.41 8.52 -6.82
N ALA A 14 -3.31 8.37 -5.84
CA ALA A 14 -4.20 7.20 -5.77
C ALA A 14 -5.10 7.13 -7.02
N LEU A 15 -5.57 8.26 -7.53
CA LEU A 15 -6.44 8.33 -8.71
C LEU A 15 -5.78 7.81 -10.00
N LEU A 16 -4.45 7.78 -10.06
CA LEU A 16 -3.71 7.21 -11.20
C LEU A 16 -3.99 5.71 -11.40
N ASN A 17 -4.44 5.02 -10.34
CA ASN A 17 -4.78 3.60 -10.40
C ASN A 17 -6.19 3.33 -10.95
N LEU A 18 -6.97 4.38 -11.24
CA LEU A 18 -8.31 4.27 -11.82
C LEU A 18 -8.32 4.69 -13.29
N PRO A 19 -9.11 4.00 -14.14
CA PRO A 19 -9.43 4.50 -15.47
C PRO A 19 -10.06 5.90 -15.38
N TYR A 20 -9.71 6.81 -16.31
CA TYR A 20 -10.21 8.18 -16.32
C TYR A 20 -11.73 8.29 -16.11
N SER A 21 -12.51 7.44 -16.81
CA SER A 21 -13.97 7.42 -16.69
C SER A 21 -14.49 7.03 -15.31
N GLU A 22 -13.75 6.21 -14.55
CA GLU A 22 -14.08 5.82 -13.18
C GLU A 22 -13.64 6.91 -12.20
N ALA A 23 -12.45 7.49 -12.41
CA ALA A 23 -11.90 8.58 -11.61
C ALA A 23 -12.82 9.83 -11.63
N ILE A 24 -13.33 10.25 -12.79
CA ILE A 24 -14.22 11.43 -12.86
C ILE A 24 -15.53 11.22 -12.09
N VAL A 25 -16.09 10.01 -12.10
CA VAL A 25 -17.31 9.69 -11.34
C VAL A 25 -17.01 9.68 -9.85
N TRP A 26 -15.86 9.13 -9.46
CA TRP A 26 -15.38 9.13 -8.09
C TRP A 26 -15.17 10.57 -7.58
N ILE A 27 -14.51 11.44 -8.34
CA ILE A 27 -14.28 12.86 -7.99
C ILE A 27 -15.62 13.58 -7.80
N VAL A 28 -16.58 13.33 -8.68
CA VAL A 28 -17.91 13.92 -8.54
C VAL A 28 -18.63 13.43 -7.29
N LEU A 29 -18.59 12.14 -6.98
CA LEU A 29 -19.15 11.62 -5.73
C LEU A 29 -18.44 12.20 -4.51
N TRP A 30 -17.12 12.33 -4.56
CA TRP A 30 -16.31 12.93 -3.50
C TRP A 30 -16.71 14.39 -3.26
N SER A 31 -16.97 15.15 -4.33
CA SER A 31 -17.48 16.52 -4.23
C SER A 31 -18.90 16.63 -3.64
N PHE A 32 -19.72 15.57 -3.67
CA PHE A 32 -21.01 15.54 -2.98
C PHE A 32 -20.86 15.15 -1.51
N GLN A 33 -19.92 14.24 -1.22
CA GLN A 33 -19.64 13.82 0.14
C GLN A 33 -18.96 14.95 0.94
N GLY A 34 -17.93 15.58 0.39
CA GLY A 34 -17.16 16.60 1.08
C GLY A 34 -16.69 16.10 2.45
N HIS A 35 -17.02 16.85 3.50
CA HIS A 35 -16.73 16.47 4.88
C HIS A 35 -17.81 15.60 5.55
N ASN A 36 -18.82 15.14 4.80
CA ASN A 36 -19.87 14.29 5.34
C ASN A 36 -19.45 12.82 5.36
N ALA A 37 -20.12 12.03 6.21
CA ALA A 37 -19.89 10.59 6.30
C ALA A 37 -20.35 9.82 5.05
N ASN A 38 -21.35 10.33 4.33
CA ASN A 38 -21.91 9.71 3.14
C ASN A 38 -22.60 10.76 2.25
N CYS A 39 -22.98 10.37 1.03
CA CYS A 39 -23.79 11.18 0.13
C CYS A 39 -24.84 10.33 -0.59
N TRP A 40 -25.92 10.94 -1.09
CA TRP A 40 -27.00 10.23 -1.81
C TRP A 40 -27.44 10.89 -3.12
N PRO A 41 -26.53 11.37 -3.97
CA PRO A 41 -26.91 11.98 -5.24
C PRO A 41 -27.62 10.97 -6.16
N THR A 42 -28.65 11.43 -6.88
CA THR A 42 -29.27 10.62 -7.93
C THR A 42 -28.33 10.51 -9.13
N LEU A 43 -28.48 9.46 -9.95
CA LEU A 43 -27.68 9.28 -11.16
C LEU A 43 -27.81 10.47 -12.13
N ASN A 44 -28.99 11.09 -12.20
CA ASN A 44 -29.23 12.30 -12.99
C ASN A 44 -28.47 13.51 -12.42
N THR A 45 -28.37 13.63 -11.10
CA THR A 45 -27.62 14.71 -10.44
C THR A 45 -26.11 14.56 -10.70
N ILE A 46 -25.60 13.33 -10.66
CA ILE A 46 -24.20 13.03 -11.02
C ILE A 46 -23.95 13.36 -12.50
N SER A 47 -24.83 12.93 -13.40
CA SER A 47 -24.75 13.23 -14.84
C SER A 47 -24.73 14.73 -15.11
N ARG A 48 -25.61 15.50 -14.46
CA ARG A 48 -25.66 16.97 -14.57
C ARG A 48 -24.38 17.63 -14.08
N ARG A 49 -23.79 17.18 -12.96
CA ARG A 49 -22.52 17.72 -12.45
C ARG A 49 -21.34 17.39 -13.38
N LEU A 50 -21.43 16.30 -14.14
CA LEU A 50 -20.49 15.96 -15.21
C LEU A 50 -20.76 16.71 -16.53
N GLY A 51 -21.66 17.71 -16.53
CA GLY A 51 -22.05 18.44 -17.73
C GLY A 51 -22.80 17.58 -18.77
N GLY A 52 -23.46 16.51 -18.35
CA GLY A 52 -24.21 15.61 -19.24
C GLY A 52 -23.34 14.66 -20.07
N ARG A 53 -22.02 14.67 -19.90
CA ARG A 53 -21.07 13.82 -20.67
C ARG A 53 -21.31 12.33 -20.48
N LEU A 54 -21.81 11.91 -19.32
CA LEU A 54 -22.12 10.52 -19.02
C LEU A 54 -23.62 10.32 -18.76
N LYS A 55 -24.22 9.35 -19.46
CA LYS A 55 -25.62 8.94 -19.26
C LYS A 55 -25.79 8.18 -17.92
N PRO A 56 -26.97 8.28 -17.26
CA PRO A 56 -27.24 7.61 -15.97
C PRO A 56 -26.95 6.10 -15.97
N ARG A 57 -27.26 5.39 -17.07
CA ARG A 57 -26.97 3.97 -17.24
C ARG A 57 -25.46 3.68 -17.12
N ARG A 58 -24.63 4.51 -17.75
CA ARG A 58 -23.17 4.37 -17.71
C ARG A 58 -22.63 4.68 -16.31
N ILE A 59 -23.15 5.71 -15.65
CA ILE A 59 -22.78 6.04 -14.27
C ILE A 59 -23.10 4.87 -13.34
N SER A 60 -24.27 4.24 -13.49
CA SER A 60 -24.62 3.06 -12.69
C SER A 60 -23.59 1.93 -12.85
N GLN A 61 -23.18 1.62 -14.09
CA GLN A 61 -22.13 0.63 -14.36
C GLN A 61 -20.80 1.02 -13.70
N LEU A 62 -20.37 2.27 -13.84
CA LEU A 62 -19.11 2.77 -13.29
C LEU A 62 -19.13 2.74 -11.75
N THR A 63 -20.25 3.11 -11.10
CA THR A 63 -20.37 2.98 -9.64
C THR A 63 -20.24 1.53 -9.19
N ASN A 64 -20.77 0.56 -9.94
CA ASN A 64 -20.61 -0.85 -9.60
C ASN A 64 -19.16 -1.32 -9.80
N LYS A 65 -18.45 -0.80 -10.82
CA LYS A 65 -17.01 -1.09 -11.00
C LYS A 65 -16.17 -0.52 -9.87
N LEU A 66 -16.43 0.73 -9.47
CA LEU A 66 -15.78 1.37 -8.33
C LEU A 66 -15.99 0.57 -7.04
N VAL A 67 -17.20 0.04 -6.83
CA VAL A 67 -17.49 -0.86 -5.69
C VAL A 67 -16.64 -2.12 -5.76
N LYS A 68 -16.58 -2.78 -6.91
CA LYS A 68 -15.74 -4.00 -7.08
C LYS A 68 -14.26 -3.73 -6.82
N ARG A 69 -13.77 -2.54 -7.13
CA ARG A 69 -12.37 -2.14 -6.90
C ARG A 69 -12.10 -1.59 -5.50
N GLY A 70 -13.10 -1.51 -4.61
CA GLY A 70 -12.94 -0.98 -3.24
C GLY A 70 -12.86 0.55 -3.13
N TRP A 71 -13.22 1.28 -4.18
CA TRP A 71 -13.18 2.76 -4.23
C TRP A 71 -14.50 3.43 -3.83
N LEU A 72 -15.55 2.62 -3.65
CA LEU A 72 -16.88 3.11 -3.34
C LEU A 72 -17.65 2.06 -2.56
N ILE A 73 -18.33 2.46 -1.49
CA ILE A 73 -19.35 1.64 -0.83
C ILE A 73 -20.71 2.16 -1.26
N LYS A 74 -21.59 1.26 -1.68
CA LYS A 74 -22.92 1.57 -2.20
C LYS A 74 -23.98 0.83 -1.40
N GLN A 75 -24.87 1.55 -0.74
CA GLN A 75 -25.96 1.01 0.05
C GLN A 75 -27.32 1.44 -0.51
N ARG A 76 -28.27 0.51 -0.58
CA ARG A 76 -29.62 0.79 -1.08
C ARG A 76 -30.49 1.37 0.05
N ARG A 77 -31.26 2.43 -0.24
CA ARG A 77 -32.08 3.15 0.76
C ARG A 77 -33.59 2.83 0.69
N GLY A 78 -33.98 1.87 -0.14
CA GLY A 78 -35.37 1.47 -0.37
C GLY A 78 -35.86 1.70 -1.79
N ASN A 79 -37.13 1.40 -2.07
CA ASN A 79 -37.72 1.57 -3.39
C ASN A 79 -37.90 3.05 -3.72
N ARG A 80 -37.58 3.45 -4.95
CA ARG A 80 -37.62 4.84 -5.46
C ARG A 80 -36.67 5.86 -4.80
N ARG A 81 -35.87 5.47 -3.79
CA ARG A 81 -34.86 6.35 -3.18
C ARG A 81 -33.50 6.17 -3.86
N SER A 82 -32.69 7.23 -3.89
CA SER A 82 -31.29 7.14 -4.35
C SER A 82 -30.48 6.26 -3.41
N ASN A 83 -29.44 5.63 -3.98
CA ASN A 83 -28.47 4.89 -3.18
C ASN A 83 -27.64 5.86 -2.34
N ILE A 84 -27.19 5.37 -1.20
CA ILE A 84 -26.19 6.02 -0.37
C ILE A 84 -24.82 5.55 -0.86
N TYR A 85 -23.91 6.49 -0.96
CA TYR A 85 -22.55 6.32 -1.43
C TYR A 85 -21.59 6.79 -0.35
N VAL A 86 -20.59 5.96 -0.04
CA VAL A 86 -19.43 6.36 0.75
C VAL A 86 -18.21 6.17 -0.12
N VAL A 87 -17.57 7.27 -0.45
CA VAL A 87 -16.35 7.32 -1.23
C VAL A 87 -15.21 6.83 -0.34
N THR A 88 -14.47 5.84 -0.84
CA THR A 88 -13.35 5.23 -0.13
C THR A 88 -12.09 5.30 -1.00
N ILE A 89 -10.95 5.18 -0.35
CA ILE A 89 -9.66 4.98 -1.00
C ILE A 89 -9.19 3.62 -0.47
N PRO A 90 -8.87 2.65 -1.35
CA PRO A 90 -8.31 1.38 -0.90
C PRO A 90 -7.09 1.64 -0.01
N THR A 91 -7.04 1.02 1.17
CA THR A 91 -5.93 1.21 2.13
C THR A 91 -4.58 0.85 1.53
N ASP A 92 -4.54 -0.07 0.57
CA ASP A 92 -3.32 -0.44 -0.16
C ASP A 92 -2.76 0.71 -1.02
N LEU A 93 -3.61 1.69 -1.36
CA LEU A 93 -3.24 2.91 -2.11
C LEU A 93 -3.01 4.12 -1.20
N LEU A 94 -3.41 4.03 0.07
CA LEU A 94 -3.09 4.99 1.12
C LEU A 94 -1.69 4.78 1.70
N PHE A 95 -0.93 3.80 1.19
CA PHE A 95 0.50 3.66 1.44
C PHE A 95 1.28 4.74 0.68
N VAL A 96 1.00 5.99 1.04
CA VAL A 96 1.91 7.10 0.83
C VAL A 96 3.08 6.82 1.77
N PRO A 97 4.32 6.57 1.28
CA PRO A 97 5.46 6.52 2.19
C PRO A 97 5.44 7.82 3.00
N ASP A 98 5.65 7.72 4.31
CA ASP A 98 5.47 8.80 5.29
C ASP A 98 6.37 10.00 4.93
N PHE A 99 5.87 10.87 4.03
CA PHE A 99 6.61 12.00 3.49
C PHE A 99 6.87 13.08 4.54
N THR A 100 6.19 13.00 5.69
CA THR A 100 6.39 13.87 6.85
C THR A 100 7.73 13.66 7.54
N SER A 101 8.45 12.58 7.23
CA SER A 101 9.82 12.34 7.69
C SER A 101 10.88 12.63 6.62
N LEU A 102 10.50 13.02 5.40
CA LEU A 102 11.47 13.37 4.38
C LEU A 102 11.96 14.81 4.59
N PRO A 103 13.28 15.05 4.65
CA PRO A 103 13.80 16.41 4.57
C PRO A 103 13.34 17.02 3.25
N PHE A 104 12.96 18.30 3.27
CA PHE A 104 12.62 19.04 2.06
C PHE A 104 13.85 19.08 1.14
N ILE A 105 13.84 18.28 0.06
CA ILE A 105 14.97 18.14 -0.86
C ILE A 105 14.79 19.11 -2.03
N ASN A 106 15.66 20.11 -2.10
CA ASN A 106 15.78 20.99 -3.27
C ASN A 106 16.30 20.17 -4.47
N SER A 107 15.83 20.51 -5.67
CA SER A 107 15.91 19.73 -6.92
C SER A 107 17.31 19.30 -7.40
N GLU A 108 18.38 19.77 -6.77
CA GLU A 108 19.77 19.54 -7.20
C GLU A 108 20.41 18.28 -6.58
N ASN A 109 19.88 17.74 -5.48
CA ASN A 109 20.48 16.59 -4.76
C ASN A 109 19.77 15.23 -4.98
N LYS A 110 19.04 15.11 -6.10
CA LYS A 110 18.11 14.01 -6.37
C LYS A 110 18.74 12.60 -6.40
N LEU A 111 20.01 12.45 -6.78
CA LEU A 111 20.64 11.12 -6.88
C LEU A 111 21.34 10.64 -5.59
N ALA A 112 21.89 11.55 -4.78
CA ALA A 112 22.65 11.16 -3.59
C ALA A 112 21.77 10.85 -2.38
N SER A 113 20.60 11.49 -2.27
CA SER A 113 19.67 11.35 -1.13
C SER A 113 18.69 10.18 -1.25
N LEU A 114 18.38 9.72 -2.47
CA LEU A 114 17.63 8.48 -2.68
C LEU A 114 18.44 7.23 -2.30
N ALA A 115 19.78 7.32 -2.36
CA ALA A 115 20.67 6.22 -1.99
C ALA A 115 20.75 5.98 -0.46
N THR A 116 20.24 6.91 0.36
CA THR A 116 20.34 6.85 1.83
C THR A 116 19.09 6.28 2.51
N ILE A 117 17.98 6.11 1.80
CA ILE A 117 16.76 5.52 2.33
C ILE A 117 16.85 3.99 2.20
N LYS A 118 17.08 3.30 3.31
CA LYS A 118 17.15 1.83 3.34
C LYS A 118 15.74 1.24 3.22
N GLU A 119 15.43 0.73 2.03
CA GLU A 119 14.14 0.11 1.75
C GLU A 119 13.89 -1.11 2.67
N PRO A 120 12.72 -1.19 3.33
CA PRO A 120 12.35 -2.33 4.16
C PRO A 120 11.81 -3.46 3.28
N THR A 121 12.55 -3.80 2.23
CA THR A 121 12.27 -4.88 1.31
C THR A 121 13.45 -5.84 1.29
N TRP A 122 13.22 -7.11 0.96
CA TRP A 122 14.32 -8.06 0.81
C TRP A 122 15.32 -7.62 -0.26
N LEU A 123 14.82 -6.97 -1.32
CA LEU A 123 15.67 -6.42 -2.38
C LEU A 123 16.53 -5.25 -1.87
N GLY A 124 15.97 -4.38 -1.03
CA GLY A 124 16.71 -3.33 -0.31
C GLY A 124 17.81 -3.90 0.59
N PHE A 125 17.49 -4.97 1.32
CA PHE A 125 18.46 -5.70 2.13
C PHE A 125 19.57 -6.33 1.28
N LEU A 126 19.24 -6.98 0.15
CA LEU A 126 20.24 -7.57 -0.75
C LEU A 126 21.20 -6.53 -1.31
N ASN A 127 20.70 -5.37 -1.73
CA ASN A 127 21.53 -4.28 -2.23
C ASN A 127 22.46 -3.73 -1.14
N TRP A 128 21.94 -3.55 0.08
CA TRP A 128 22.76 -3.14 1.22
C TRP A 128 23.80 -4.19 1.64
N ALA A 129 23.43 -5.48 1.59
CA ALA A 129 24.30 -6.59 1.94
C ALA A 129 25.43 -6.78 0.93
N LYS A 130 25.21 -6.49 -0.36
CA LYS A 130 26.22 -6.59 -1.42
C LYS A 130 27.48 -5.77 -1.14
N GLU A 131 27.35 -4.63 -0.48
CA GLU A 131 28.47 -3.75 -0.15
C GLU A 131 29.16 -4.11 1.18
N ARG A 132 28.57 -4.98 2.01
CA ARG A 132 28.99 -5.21 3.40
C ARG A 132 29.25 -6.68 3.77
N LEU A 133 28.73 -7.63 3.01
CA LEU A 133 28.88 -9.05 3.24
C LEU A 133 29.81 -9.71 2.22
N THR A 134 30.34 -10.88 2.58
CA THR A 134 31.19 -11.66 1.69
C THR A 134 30.43 -12.15 0.46
N PRO A 135 31.11 -12.34 -0.69
CA PRO A 135 30.48 -12.84 -1.91
C PRO A 135 29.77 -14.19 -1.73
N SER A 136 30.26 -15.04 -0.84
CA SER A 136 29.63 -16.32 -0.47
C SER A 136 28.30 -16.11 0.25
N SER A 137 28.23 -15.19 1.22
CA SER A 137 26.99 -14.85 1.93
C SER A 137 25.96 -14.23 0.99
N ASN A 138 26.39 -13.37 0.07
CA ASN A 138 25.49 -12.76 -0.92
C ASN A 138 24.89 -13.80 -1.89
N LYS A 139 25.70 -14.75 -2.36
CA LYS A 139 25.20 -15.87 -3.19
C LYS A 139 24.21 -16.77 -2.46
N LEU A 140 24.36 -16.94 -1.14
CA LEU A 140 23.39 -17.65 -0.32
C LEU A 140 22.09 -16.86 -0.25
N LEU A 141 22.16 -15.56 0.08
CA LEU A 141 21.00 -14.67 0.22
C LEU A 141 20.18 -14.52 -1.07
N GLU A 142 20.82 -14.52 -2.25
CA GLU A 142 20.14 -14.47 -3.56
C GLU A 142 19.32 -15.73 -3.86
N LYS A 143 19.67 -16.88 -3.27
CA LYS A 143 19.00 -18.17 -3.47
C LYS A 143 17.94 -18.49 -2.41
N VAL A 144 17.76 -17.59 -1.44
CA VAL A 144 16.80 -17.78 -0.34
C VAL A 144 15.37 -17.69 -0.87
N GLU A 145 14.58 -18.71 -0.55
CA GLU A 145 13.13 -18.65 -0.70
C GLU A 145 12.54 -17.80 0.44
N ILE A 146 11.91 -16.70 0.07
CA ILE A 146 11.24 -15.80 1.02
C ILE A 146 9.76 -15.68 0.70
N LYS A 147 8.96 -15.51 1.76
CA LYS A 147 7.55 -15.12 1.67
C LYS A 147 7.38 -13.78 2.37
N VAL A 148 6.91 -12.78 1.64
CA VAL A 148 6.70 -11.43 2.17
C VAL A 148 5.21 -11.26 2.48
N GLU A 149 4.92 -11.01 3.75
CA GLU A 149 3.62 -10.58 4.25
C GLU A 149 3.74 -9.16 4.82
N LYS A 150 2.61 -8.45 4.98
CA LYS A 150 2.52 -6.99 5.20
C LYS A 150 3.65 -6.39 6.07
N ASP A 151 3.91 -6.96 7.25
CA ASP A 151 4.96 -6.53 8.19
C ASP A 151 5.89 -7.67 8.63
N LEU A 152 5.94 -8.75 7.84
CA LEU A 152 6.64 -9.99 8.18
C LEU A 152 7.34 -10.56 6.96
N ILE A 153 8.66 -10.77 7.06
CA ILE A 153 9.41 -11.53 6.07
C ILE A 153 9.66 -12.92 6.66
N GLN A 154 9.10 -13.93 6.02
CA GLN A 154 9.34 -15.33 6.36
C GLN A 154 10.42 -15.90 5.45
N ILE A 155 11.51 -16.33 6.05
CA ILE A 155 12.64 -16.96 5.38
C ILE A 155 12.43 -18.47 5.46
N LEU A 156 12.22 -19.12 4.31
CA LEU A 156 11.83 -20.53 4.20
C LEU A 156 13.02 -21.48 4.04
N SER A 157 14.24 -20.93 3.96
CA SER A 157 15.48 -21.69 3.85
C SER A 157 16.39 -21.43 5.07
N PRO A 158 17.13 -22.45 5.55
CA PRO A 158 18.09 -22.26 6.63
C PRO A 158 19.18 -21.28 6.19
N LEU A 159 19.43 -20.27 7.02
CA LEU A 159 20.52 -19.31 6.85
C LEU A 159 21.52 -19.45 8.00
N PRO A 160 22.84 -19.31 7.73
CA PRO A 160 23.84 -19.26 8.79
C PRO A 160 23.50 -18.17 9.82
N GLU A 161 23.72 -18.44 11.11
CA GLU A 161 23.31 -17.54 12.21
C GLU A 161 23.89 -16.12 12.05
N SER A 162 25.12 -16.00 11.54
CA SER A 162 25.75 -14.72 11.24
C SER A 162 24.96 -13.89 10.21
N VAL A 163 24.44 -14.52 9.16
CA VAL A 163 23.63 -13.87 8.12
C VAL A 163 22.23 -13.57 8.65
N SER A 164 21.65 -14.48 9.43
CA SER A 164 20.35 -14.30 10.09
C SER A 164 20.35 -13.12 11.05
N MET A 165 21.41 -12.95 11.85
CA MET A 165 21.59 -11.79 12.74
C MET A 165 21.70 -10.49 11.95
N VAL A 166 22.47 -10.46 10.86
CA VAL A 166 22.64 -9.27 10.02
C VAL A 166 21.30 -8.88 9.37
N ALA A 167 20.54 -9.85 8.88
CA ALA A 167 19.19 -9.60 8.36
C ALA A 167 18.28 -9.02 9.45
N ARG A 168 18.21 -9.65 10.64
CA ARG A 168 17.41 -9.12 11.76
C ARG A 168 17.79 -7.69 12.12
N LYS A 169 19.10 -7.40 12.19
CA LYS A 169 19.62 -6.08 12.51
C LYS A 169 19.22 -5.04 11.47
N TYR A 170 19.32 -5.37 10.19
CA TYR A 170 18.93 -4.47 9.11
C TYR A 170 17.45 -4.04 9.22
N PHE A 171 16.55 -5.02 9.34
CA PHE A 171 15.12 -4.75 9.39
C PHE A 171 14.63 -4.18 10.75
N ALA A 172 15.41 -4.31 11.82
CA ALA A 172 15.09 -3.78 13.15
C ALA A 172 15.66 -2.39 13.43
N GLU A 173 16.88 -2.11 12.97
CA GLU A 173 17.65 -0.90 13.32
C GLU A 173 17.87 0.05 12.15
N GLU A 174 17.99 -0.47 10.93
CA GLU A 174 18.46 0.31 9.78
C GLU A 174 17.33 0.69 8.82
N CYS A 175 16.21 -0.03 8.88
CA CYS A 175 14.99 0.33 8.15
C CYS A 175 14.19 1.37 8.93
N TYR A 176 13.63 2.35 8.20
CA TYR A 176 12.70 3.33 8.76
C TYR A 176 11.42 2.68 9.33
N ARG A 177 11.12 1.44 8.93
CA ARG A 177 10.00 0.64 9.41
C ARG A 177 10.49 -0.69 9.94
N LYS A 178 10.16 -0.99 11.20
CA LYS A 178 10.54 -2.24 11.86
C LYS A 178 9.74 -3.40 11.28
N ILE A 179 10.40 -4.26 10.52
CA ILE A 179 9.81 -5.49 9.98
C ILE A 179 10.25 -6.67 10.85
N ARG A 180 9.33 -7.58 11.15
CA ARG A 180 9.67 -8.83 11.85
C ARG A 180 10.21 -9.84 10.84
N ILE A 181 11.27 -10.55 11.22
CA ILE A 181 11.81 -11.65 10.43
C ILE A 181 11.57 -12.94 11.19
N GLU A 182 10.87 -13.87 10.55
CA GLU A 182 10.68 -15.22 11.05
C GLU A 182 11.43 -16.20 10.15
N PHE A 183 12.22 -17.06 10.78
CA PHE A 183 12.96 -18.12 10.11
C PHE A 183 12.14 -19.40 10.27
N ILE A 184 11.53 -19.86 9.17
CA ILE A 184 10.79 -21.11 9.16
C ILE A 184 11.78 -22.21 8.84
N VAL A 185 12.29 -22.86 9.89
CA VAL A 185 13.08 -24.08 9.74
C VAL A 185 12.14 -25.17 9.24
N LYS A 186 12.29 -25.61 7.98
CA LYS A 186 11.60 -26.81 7.49
C LYS A 186 11.98 -27.97 8.43
N ALA A 187 10.99 -28.73 8.87
CA ALA A 187 11.10 -29.72 9.95
C ALA A 187 12.09 -30.88 9.70
N GLU A 188 12.79 -30.89 8.56
CA GLU A 188 13.66 -32.00 8.12
C GLU A 188 15.08 -31.93 8.72
N ASP A 189 15.51 -30.80 9.31
CA ASP A 189 16.85 -30.67 9.92
C ASP A 189 16.90 -30.84 11.45
N ARG A 190 15.83 -31.35 12.08
CA ARG A 190 15.81 -31.60 13.55
C ARG A 190 16.67 -32.79 14.02
N GLN A 191 17.31 -33.55 13.13
CA GLN A 191 18.08 -34.74 13.51
C GLN A 191 19.60 -34.54 13.69
N LEU A 192 20.18 -33.36 13.46
CA LEU A 192 21.64 -33.19 13.55
C LEU A 192 22.18 -32.42 14.77
N PHE A 193 21.33 -31.92 15.68
CA PHE A 193 21.79 -31.15 16.85
C PHE A 193 21.32 -31.72 18.21
N SER A 194 21.32 -33.05 18.38
CA SER A 194 21.09 -33.66 19.70
C SER A 194 22.17 -34.67 20.16
N ALA A 195 23.37 -34.64 19.57
CA ALA A 195 24.47 -35.50 20.03
C ALA A 195 25.83 -34.79 19.99
N VAL A 196 26.05 -33.85 20.93
CA VAL A 196 27.34 -33.58 21.60
C VAL A 196 27.01 -33.14 23.01
#